data_AF-A0A1S9AG56-F1
#
_entry.id   AF-A0A1S9AG56-F1
#
_cell.length_a   1.000
_cell.length_b   1.000
_cell.length_c   1.000
_cell.angle_alpha   90.00
_cell.angle_beta   90.00
_cell.angle_gamma   90.00
#
_symmetry.space_group_name_H-M   'P 1'
#
loop_
_entity.id
_entity.type
_entity.pdbx_description
1 polymer ?
#
loop_
_entity_poly.entity_id
_entity_poly.type
_entity_poly.pdbx_seq_one_letter_code
_entity_poly.pdbx_strand_id
1 'polypeptide(L)'
;MAFMPLFGAGFWIYKKQEKIVAWFGRRKPVGVKDYMAINSPNYIFENKSVKIVVIDDNPDDFPLDYLRNTFGQVTVFDKISLSEASRLIGYDLIFLDMMGVVKEDPKYGGLQLIKKIKGLPDAPIVVAVSGARFDPTASNYFEIADDVLKKPLTEMKCEEVVLELVKEKMSPFRAADTIDSEILGKSKNDREKNKINALVFSYLDGKITLDALRADLLNSHRHIDTSLVISKVQRVKGAYGP
;
A
#
# COMPACT_ATOMS: atom_id res chain seq x y z
N MET A 1 18.02 -46.34 14.20
CA MET A 1 17.97 -44.89 14.51
C MET A 1 19.30 -44.29 14.13
N ALA A 2 19.38 -43.58 13.00
CA ALA A 2 20.58 -42.86 12.59
C ALA A 2 20.34 -41.37 12.85
N PHE A 3 21.11 -40.80 13.78
CA PHE A 3 21.20 -39.37 14.02
C PHE A 3 22.04 -38.76 12.89
N MET A 4 21.43 -37.92 12.06
CA MET A 4 22.13 -37.11 11.07
C MET A 4 22.24 -35.68 11.62
N PRO A 5 23.44 -35.08 11.72
CA PRO A 5 23.57 -33.73 12.24
C PRO A 5 23.17 -32.70 11.18
N LEU A 6 22.12 -31.93 11.47
CA LEU A 6 21.71 -30.70 10.79
C LEU A 6 22.79 -29.61 10.96
N PHE A 7 23.78 -29.55 10.07
CA PHE A 7 24.76 -28.45 10.04
C PHE A 7 24.89 -27.76 8.67
N GLY A 8 23.96 -27.97 7.73
CA GLY A 8 24.05 -27.43 6.37
C GLY A 8 23.45 -26.03 6.15
N ALA A 9 22.44 -25.63 6.91
CA ALA A 9 21.65 -24.43 6.58
C ALA A 9 22.30 -23.11 7.05
N GLY A 10 22.97 -23.11 8.20
CA GLY A 10 23.59 -21.90 8.76
C GLY A 10 24.79 -21.38 7.95
N PHE A 11 25.58 -22.29 7.38
CA PHE A 11 26.79 -21.94 6.63
C PHE A 11 26.48 -21.28 5.28
N TRP A 12 25.36 -21.64 4.66
CA TRP A 12 24.94 -21.07 3.37
C TRP A 12 24.34 -19.66 3.53
N ILE A 13 23.63 -19.41 4.62
CA ILE A 13 23.09 -18.09 4.99
C ILE A 13 24.24 -17.11 5.31
N TYR A 14 25.27 -17.58 6.02
CA TYR A 14 26.45 -16.76 6.35
C TYR A 14 27.23 -16.33 5.09
N LYS A 15 27.42 -17.24 4.12
CA LYS A 15 28.05 -16.90 2.82
C LYS A 15 27.22 -15.95 1.96
N LYS A 16 25.88 -15.97 2.04
CA LYS A 16 25.01 -15.03 1.30
C LYS A 16 25.08 -13.63 1.92
N GLN A 17 25.15 -13.54 3.25
CA GLN A 17 25.40 -12.27 3.96
C GLN A 17 26.78 -11.70 3.63
N GLU A 18 27.84 -12.52 3.58
CA GLU A 18 29.17 -12.05 3.17
C GLU A 18 29.19 -11.47 1.74
N LYS A 19 28.41 -12.02 0.79
CA LYS A 19 28.33 -11.42 -0.56
C LYS A 19 27.64 -10.05 -0.57
N ILE A 20 26.60 -9.87 0.24
CA ILE A 20 25.89 -8.58 0.39
C ILE A 20 26.80 -7.57 1.12
N VAL A 21 27.50 -8.01 2.17
CA VAL A 21 28.42 -7.19 2.96
C VAL A 21 29.71 -6.87 2.18
N ALA A 22 30.19 -7.76 1.31
CA ALA A 22 31.38 -7.55 0.48
C ALA A 22 31.13 -6.61 -0.71
N TRP A 23 29.90 -6.53 -1.22
CA TRP A 23 29.55 -5.58 -2.29
C TRP A 23 29.42 -4.13 -1.75
N PHE A 24 29.01 -3.96 -0.50
CA PHE A 24 28.90 -2.66 0.15
C PHE A 24 30.09 -2.39 1.08
N GLY A 25 31.19 -1.93 0.49
CA GLY A 25 32.30 -1.33 1.23
C GLY A 25 31.82 -0.18 2.12
N ARG A 26 31.74 -0.44 3.43
CA ARG A 26 31.57 0.50 4.56
C ARG A 26 30.24 1.29 4.65
N ARG A 27 29.50 0.94 5.72
CA ARG A 27 28.82 1.84 6.70
C ARG A 27 27.40 2.37 6.49
N LYS A 28 26.63 1.98 5.46
CA LYS A 28 25.18 2.29 5.45
C LYS A 28 24.33 1.07 5.79
N PRO A 29 23.29 1.21 6.64
CA PRO A 29 22.28 0.17 6.81
C PRO A 29 21.70 -0.21 5.44
N VAL A 30 21.63 -1.50 5.13
CA VAL A 30 20.92 -1.98 3.94
C VAL A 30 19.43 -1.76 4.20
N GLY A 31 18.75 -1.01 3.32
CA GLY A 31 17.32 -0.78 3.41
C GLY A 31 16.51 -1.96 2.88
N VAL A 32 15.21 -1.95 3.15
CA VAL A 32 14.23 -2.86 2.56
C VAL A 32 14.21 -2.75 1.04
N LYS A 33 14.35 -1.52 0.49
CA LYS A 33 14.38 -1.31 -0.96
C LYS A 33 15.61 -1.98 -1.60
N ASP A 34 16.78 -1.81 -0.99
CA ASP A 34 18.02 -2.43 -1.46
C ASP A 34 17.93 -3.96 -1.39
N TYR A 35 17.39 -4.46 -0.28
CA TYR A 35 17.15 -5.89 -0.08
C TYR A 35 16.19 -6.46 -1.14
N MET A 36 15.13 -5.73 -1.50
CA MET A 36 14.23 -6.10 -2.60
C MET A 36 14.94 -6.10 -3.96
N ALA A 37 15.71 -5.07 -4.27
CA ALA A 37 16.40 -4.95 -5.55
C ALA A 37 17.41 -6.09 -5.77
N ILE A 38 18.08 -6.55 -4.71
CA ILE A 38 19.06 -7.63 -4.76
C ILE A 38 18.40 -8.99 -5.01
N ASN A 39 17.24 -9.25 -4.38
CA ASN A 39 16.65 -10.58 -4.39
C ASN A 39 15.49 -10.74 -5.38
N SER A 40 14.87 -9.65 -5.82
CA SER A 40 13.81 -9.62 -6.82
C SER A 40 14.11 -8.57 -7.92
N PRO A 41 15.27 -8.65 -8.60
CA PRO A 41 15.71 -7.63 -9.56
C PRO A 41 14.80 -7.48 -10.79
N ASN A 42 14.06 -8.54 -11.13
CA ASN A 42 13.16 -8.59 -12.29
C ASN A 42 11.68 -8.58 -11.87
N TYR A 43 11.34 -8.08 -10.67
CA TYR A 43 9.95 -8.01 -10.24
C TYR A 43 9.12 -7.15 -11.19
N ILE A 44 8.08 -7.76 -11.77
CA ILE A 44 7.08 -7.08 -12.58
C ILE A 44 5.85 -6.90 -11.70
N PHE A 45 5.42 -5.64 -11.54
CA PHE A 45 4.21 -5.34 -10.78
C PHE A 45 2.97 -5.67 -11.63
N GLU A 46 2.30 -6.77 -11.32
CA GLU A 46 1.03 -7.14 -11.93
C GLU A 46 -0.11 -6.31 -11.32
N ASN A 47 -0.54 -5.29 -12.05
CA ASN A 47 -1.54 -4.30 -11.63
C ASN A 47 -3.00 -4.69 -11.95
N LYS A 48 -3.28 -5.99 -12.15
CA LYS A 48 -4.61 -6.48 -12.55
C LYS A 48 -5.44 -7.07 -11.42
N SER A 49 -4.90 -7.22 -10.21
CA SER A 49 -5.63 -7.74 -9.05
C SER A 49 -5.93 -6.62 -8.04
N VAL A 50 -6.69 -5.62 -8.48
CA VAL A 50 -6.98 -4.41 -7.71
C VAL A 50 -8.40 -4.49 -7.15
N LYS A 51 -8.54 -4.27 -5.84
CA LYS A 51 -9.84 -4.14 -5.17
C LYS A 51 -10.35 -2.72 -5.33
N ILE A 52 -11.29 -2.55 -6.25
CA ILE A 52 -11.90 -1.25 -6.55
C ILE A 52 -13.23 -1.15 -5.81
N VAL A 53 -13.52 0.04 -5.29
CA VAL A 53 -14.86 0.42 -4.86
C VAL A 53 -15.30 1.67 -5.60
N VAL A 54 -16.51 1.63 -6.13
CA VAL A 54 -17.20 2.79 -6.72
C VAL A 54 -18.26 3.24 -5.73
N ILE A 55 -18.23 4.52 -5.36
CA ILE A 55 -19.27 5.12 -4.54
C ILE A 55 -19.88 6.25 -5.35
N ASP A 56 -21.09 6.02 -5.85
CA ASP A 56 -21.78 6.92 -6.78
C ASP A 56 -23.29 6.65 -6.70
N ASP A 57 -24.12 7.71 -6.65
CA ASP A 57 -25.58 7.54 -6.64
C ASP A 57 -26.16 7.22 -8.03
N ASN A 58 -25.34 7.34 -9.08
CA ASN A 58 -25.62 6.91 -10.44
C ASN A 58 -24.48 6.02 -10.99
N PRO A 59 -24.40 4.74 -10.58
CA PRO A 59 -23.31 3.84 -10.94
C PRO A 59 -23.19 3.54 -12.45
N ASP A 60 -24.24 3.80 -13.23
CA ASP A 60 -24.24 3.65 -14.69
C ASP A 60 -23.32 4.66 -15.40
N ASP A 61 -22.85 5.71 -14.70
CA ASP A 61 -21.83 6.63 -15.19
C ASP A 61 -20.43 5.99 -15.29
N PHE A 62 -20.27 4.77 -14.77
CA PHE A 62 -19.02 4.01 -14.79
C PHE A 62 -19.11 2.81 -15.72
N PRO A 63 -18.01 2.46 -16.41
CA PRO A 63 -17.93 1.24 -17.19
C PRO A 63 -17.70 0.01 -16.27
N LEU A 64 -18.69 -0.32 -15.43
CA LEU A 64 -18.56 -1.31 -14.36
C LEU A 64 -18.22 -2.70 -14.87
N ASP A 65 -18.82 -3.12 -15.99
CA ASP A 65 -18.57 -4.45 -16.56
C ASP A 65 -17.13 -4.58 -17.06
N TYR A 66 -16.61 -3.52 -17.71
CA TYR A 66 -15.22 -3.45 -18.09
C TYR A 66 -14.29 -3.54 -16.87
N LEU A 67 -14.56 -2.72 -15.84
CA LEU A 67 -13.76 -2.71 -14.61
C LEU A 67 -13.74 -4.09 -13.92
N ARG A 68 -14.89 -4.77 -13.85
CA ARG A 68 -14.98 -6.13 -13.30
C ARG A 68 -14.20 -7.14 -14.12
N ASN A 69 -14.30 -7.07 -15.45
CA ASN A 69 -13.59 -7.99 -16.34
C ASN A 69 -12.06 -7.79 -16.30
N THR A 70 -11.61 -6.55 -16.13
CA THR A 70 -10.18 -6.21 -16.14
C THR A 70 -9.51 -6.39 -14.77
N PHE A 71 -10.19 -6.03 -13.67
CA PHE A 71 -9.59 -6.01 -12.32
C PHE A 71 -10.18 -7.05 -11.34
N GLY A 72 -11.30 -7.68 -11.70
CA GLY A 72 -11.95 -8.73 -10.92
C GLY A 72 -12.81 -8.23 -9.76
N GLN A 73 -12.22 -7.53 -8.78
CA GLN A 73 -12.89 -7.18 -7.52
C GLN A 73 -13.40 -5.73 -7.54
N VAL A 74 -14.64 -5.52 -8.00
CA VAL A 74 -15.29 -4.20 -8.01
C VAL A 74 -16.57 -4.23 -7.17
N THR A 75 -16.58 -3.47 -6.07
CA THR A 75 -17.76 -3.24 -5.23
C THR A 75 -18.38 -1.90 -5.56
N VAL A 76 -19.72 -1.80 -5.50
CA VAL A 76 -20.45 -0.55 -5.73
C VAL A 76 -21.27 -0.20 -4.49
N PHE A 77 -21.26 1.07 -4.11
CA PHE A 77 -22.12 1.63 -3.06
C PHE A 77 -22.82 2.88 -3.58
N ASP A 78 -24.15 2.89 -3.51
CA ASP A 78 -24.90 4.10 -3.89
C ASP A 78 -24.60 5.26 -2.92
N LYS A 79 -24.54 4.93 -1.62
CA LYS A 79 -24.25 5.89 -0.54
C LYS A 79 -23.50 5.24 0.60
N ILE A 80 -22.68 6.03 1.30
CA ILE A 80 -21.93 5.63 2.48
C ILE A 80 -22.12 6.62 3.63
N SER A 81 -22.11 6.11 4.87
CA SER A 81 -22.05 6.96 6.06
C SER A 81 -20.60 7.34 6.36
N LEU A 82 -20.37 8.56 6.86
CA LEU A 82 -19.05 8.95 7.39
C LEU A 82 -18.58 8.02 8.52
N SER A 83 -19.50 7.43 9.30
CA SER A 83 -19.16 6.47 10.36
C SER A 83 -18.57 5.16 9.80
N GLU A 84 -18.87 4.84 8.54
CA GLU A 84 -18.48 3.62 7.86
C GLU A 84 -17.16 3.75 7.06
N ALA A 85 -16.49 4.90 7.10
CA ALA A 85 -15.26 5.15 6.34
C ALA A 85 -14.15 4.10 6.55
N SER A 86 -14.06 3.52 7.75
CA SER A 86 -13.09 2.45 8.05
C SER A 86 -13.31 1.17 7.26
N ARG A 87 -14.53 0.92 6.77
CA ARG A 87 -14.85 -0.24 5.90
C ARG A 87 -14.11 -0.17 4.56
N LEU A 88 -13.61 1.01 4.19
CA LEU A 88 -12.91 1.24 2.94
C LEU A 88 -11.42 0.86 2.98
N ILE A 89 -10.86 0.57 4.16
CA ILE A 89 -9.43 0.24 4.37
C ILE A 89 -9.01 -1.12 3.78
N GLY A 90 -9.95 -1.93 3.29
CA GLY A 90 -9.66 -3.18 2.59
C GLY A 90 -9.59 -3.06 1.06
N TYR A 91 -9.89 -1.89 0.50
CA TYR A 91 -9.81 -1.62 -0.93
C TYR A 91 -8.46 -1.01 -1.30
N ASP A 92 -8.10 -1.13 -2.56
CA ASP A 92 -6.88 -0.57 -3.12
C ASP A 92 -7.15 0.81 -3.74
N LEU A 93 -8.31 0.95 -4.41
CA LEU A 93 -8.73 2.19 -5.08
C LEU A 93 -10.21 2.46 -4.90
N ILE A 94 -10.55 3.73 -4.72
CA ILE A 94 -11.90 4.26 -4.59
C ILE A 94 -12.17 5.23 -5.73
N PHE A 95 -13.20 4.98 -6.53
CA PHE A 95 -13.85 6.03 -7.31
C PHE A 95 -14.97 6.63 -6.46
N LEU A 96 -14.92 7.94 -6.24
CA LEU A 96 -15.86 8.64 -5.35
C LEU A 96 -16.53 9.78 -6.11
N ASP A 97 -17.86 9.75 -6.28
CA ASP A 97 -18.58 10.96 -6.72
C ASP A 97 -18.38 12.07 -5.68
N MET A 98 -18.16 13.29 -6.15
CA MET A 98 -17.98 14.46 -5.29
C MET A 98 -19.25 14.82 -4.53
N MET A 99 -20.43 14.46 -5.05
CA MET A 99 -21.73 14.84 -4.50
C MET A 99 -22.69 13.64 -4.41
N GLY A 100 -23.72 13.73 -3.58
CA GLY A 100 -24.81 12.75 -3.49
C GLY A 100 -24.50 11.48 -2.67
N VAL A 101 -23.23 11.13 -2.52
CA VAL A 101 -22.79 9.81 -2.02
C VAL A 101 -22.65 9.69 -0.50
N VAL A 102 -22.57 10.80 0.23
CA VAL A 102 -22.49 10.77 1.71
C VAL A 102 -23.87 11.00 2.32
N LYS A 103 -24.32 10.06 3.16
CA LYS A 103 -25.68 10.05 3.73
C LYS A 103 -25.95 11.28 4.60
N GLU A 104 -24.97 11.69 5.40
CA GLU A 104 -25.11 12.80 6.36
C GLU A 104 -25.02 14.18 5.71
N ASP A 105 -24.24 14.30 4.63
CA ASP A 105 -24.01 15.55 3.93
C ASP A 105 -23.83 15.29 2.43
N PRO A 106 -24.94 15.25 1.66
CA PRO A 106 -24.88 14.99 0.23
C PRO A 106 -24.13 16.05 -0.58
N LYS A 107 -23.86 17.24 -0.02
CA LYS A 107 -23.24 18.34 -0.76
C LYS A 107 -21.74 18.47 -0.51
N TYR A 108 -21.29 18.31 0.74
CA TYR A 108 -19.88 18.46 1.11
C TYR A 108 -19.29 17.25 1.83
N GLY A 109 -20.09 16.20 2.06
CA GLY A 109 -19.65 15.02 2.77
C GLY A 109 -18.54 14.26 2.05
N GLY A 110 -18.47 14.33 0.71
CA GLY A 110 -17.40 13.71 -0.07
C GLY A 110 -16.01 14.17 0.39
N LEU A 111 -15.77 15.47 0.53
CA LEU A 111 -14.51 16.01 1.06
C LEU A 111 -14.19 15.50 2.46
N GLN A 112 -15.19 15.44 3.34
CA GLN A 112 -15.00 14.96 4.71
C GLN A 112 -14.64 13.48 4.73
N LEU A 113 -15.26 12.69 3.84
CA LEU A 113 -14.98 11.28 3.66
C LEU A 113 -13.54 11.06 3.19
N ILE A 114 -13.07 11.78 2.16
CA ILE A 114 -11.67 11.68 1.70
C ILE A 114 -10.70 12.01 2.84
N LYS A 115 -10.91 13.12 3.55
CA LYS A 115 -10.06 13.49 4.69
C LYS A 115 -9.99 12.40 5.75
N LYS A 116 -11.14 11.78 6.06
CA LYS A 116 -11.21 10.68 7.03
C LYS A 116 -10.48 9.43 6.54
N ILE A 117 -10.64 9.06 5.27
CA ILE A 117 -9.96 7.91 4.66
C ILE A 117 -8.45 8.14 4.62
N LYS A 118 -7.99 9.29 4.12
CA LYS A 118 -6.56 9.61 3.98
C LYS A 118 -5.84 9.77 5.31
N GLY A 119 -6.58 10.01 6.41
CA GLY A 119 -6.03 10.01 7.77
C GLY A 119 -5.80 8.62 8.37
N LEU A 120 -6.24 7.54 7.71
CA LEU A 120 -6.08 6.17 8.22
C LEU A 120 -4.76 5.55 7.73
N PRO A 121 -4.14 4.66 8.54
CA PRO A 121 -2.99 3.88 8.09
C PRO A 121 -3.34 3.03 6.87
N ASP A 122 -2.45 3.03 5.88
CA ASP A 122 -2.64 2.33 4.60
C ASP A 122 -3.91 2.73 3.84
N ALA A 123 -4.26 4.02 3.89
CA ALA A 123 -5.38 4.57 3.14
C ALA A 123 -5.35 4.17 1.65
N PRO A 124 -6.50 3.78 1.07
CA PRO A 124 -6.62 3.49 -0.35
C PRO A 124 -6.36 4.73 -1.21
N ILE A 125 -6.11 4.49 -2.49
CA ILE A 125 -6.11 5.52 -3.52
C ILE A 125 -7.53 6.05 -3.68
N VAL A 126 -7.71 7.36 -3.71
CA VAL A 126 -9.01 8.00 -3.90
C VAL A 126 -9.01 8.85 -5.15
N VAL A 127 -9.81 8.45 -6.13
CA VAL A 127 -10.06 9.21 -7.36
C VAL A 127 -11.43 9.88 -7.22
N ALA A 128 -11.44 11.20 -7.09
CA ALA A 128 -12.69 11.94 -7.04
C ALA A 128 -13.27 12.11 -8.45
N VAL A 129 -14.57 11.95 -8.61
CA VAL A 129 -15.25 11.98 -9.90
C VAL A 129 -16.29 13.09 -9.87
N SER A 130 -16.23 13.99 -10.86
CA SER A 130 -17.13 15.15 -10.94
C SER A 130 -18.06 15.04 -12.15
N GLY A 131 -19.36 15.19 -11.92
CA GLY A 131 -20.36 15.32 -12.99
C GLY A 131 -20.54 16.75 -13.54
N ALA A 132 -20.18 17.79 -12.76
CA ALA A 132 -20.50 19.17 -13.11
C ALA A 132 -19.41 19.84 -13.98
N ARG A 133 -19.83 20.66 -14.94
CA ARG A 133 -18.90 21.47 -15.77
C ARG A 133 -18.21 22.58 -14.97
N PHE A 134 -18.77 22.99 -13.85
CA PHE A 134 -18.22 23.99 -12.91
C PHE A 134 -18.67 23.62 -11.49
N ASP A 135 -17.81 22.90 -10.76
CA ASP A 135 -17.97 22.71 -9.32
C ASP A 135 -16.95 23.61 -8.59
N PRO A 136 -17.39 24.68 -7.90
CA PRO A 136 -16.51 25.55 -7.13
C PRO A 136 -15.76 24.80 -6.02
N THR A 137 -16.25 23.64 -5.60
CA THR A 137 -15.62 22.80 -4.58
C THR A 137 -14.57 21.84 -5.16
N ALA A 138 -14.48 21.69 -6.49
CA ALA A 138 -13.51 20.82 -7.15
C ALA A 138 -12.06 21.14 -6.74
N SER A 139 -11.73 22.43 -6.57
CA SER A 139 -10.42 22.88 -6.07
C SER A 139 -10.00 22.17 -4.77
N ASN A 140 -10.94 22.01 -3.84
CA ASN A 140 -10.66 21.35 -2.56
C ASN A 140 -10.42 19.83 -2.73
N TYR A 141 -11.00 19.21 -3.76
CA TYR A 141 -10.77 17.80 -4.07
C TYR A 141 -9.39 17.58 -4.70
N PHE A 142 -8.95 18.46 -5.60
CA PHE A 142 -7.61 18.39 -6.20
C PHE A 142 -6.47 18.42 -5.17
N GLU A 143 -6.70 19.04 -4.00
CA GLU A 143 -5.71 19.11 -2.94
C GLU A 143 -5.56 17.81 -2.12
N ILE A 144 -6.63 17.01 -2.02
CA ILE A 144 -6.69 15.87 -1.07
C ILE A 144 -6.88 14.50 -1.74
N ALA A 145 -7.47 14.47 -2.93
CA ALA A 145 -7.63 13.27 -3.72
C ALA A 145 -6.31 12.89 -4.40
N ASP A 146 -6.20 11.62 -4.79
CA ASP A 146 -5.04 11.11 -5.51
C ASP A 146 -5.11 11.45 -7.01
N ASP A 147 -6.31 11.59 -7.55
CA ASP A 147 -6.60 12.14 -8.88
C ASP A 147 -8.07 12.63 -8.93
N VAL A 148 -8.42 13.39 -9.97
CA VAL A 148 -9.77 13.89 -10.21
C VAL A 148 -10.17 13.65 -11.67
N LEU A 149 -11.30 12.97 -11.87
CA LEU A 149 -11.86 12.68 -13.19
C LEU A 149 -13.20 13.39 -13.40
N LYS A 150 -13.55 13.56 -14.67
CA LYS A 150 -14.81 14.16 -15.09
C LYS A 150 -15.68 13.15 -15.82
N LYS A 151 -16.97 13.10 -15.47
CA LYS A 151 -17.96 12.26 -16.15
C LYS A 151 -18.29 12.83 -17.56
N PRO A 152 -18.68 11.97 -18.53
CA PRO A 152 -18.76 10.51 -18.44
C PRO A 152 -17.37 9.86 -18.47
N LEU A 153 -17.22 8.75 -17.76
CA LEU A 153 -15.97 8.00 -17.72
C LEU A 153 -15.95 6.94 -18.81
N THR A 154 -14.83 6.87 -19.54
CA THR A 154 -14.61 5.83 -20.55
C THR A 154 -13.80 4.68 -19.98
N GLU A 155 -13.96 3.48 -20.55
CA GLU A 155 -13.20 2.27 -20.19
C GLU A 155 -11.68 2.54 -20.15
N MET A 156 -11.17 3.12 -21.24
CA MET A 156 -9.76 3.46 -21.39
C MET A 156 -9.29 4.44 -20.30
N LYS A 157 -10.08 5.48 -20.00
CA LYS A 157 -9.67 6.47 -19.01
C LYS A 157 -9.63 5.89 -17.60
N CYS A 158 -10.61 5.07 -17.24
CA CYS A 158 -10.60 4.38 -15.96
C CYS A 158 -9.41 3.43 -15.84
N GLU A 159 -9.13 2.65 -16.89
CA GLU A 159 -7.99 1.73 -16.89
C GLU A 159 -6.66 2.47 -16.72
N GLU A 160 -6.38 3.48 -17.54
CA GLU A 160 -5.15 4.26 -17.47
C GLU A 160 -4.89 4.79 -16.06
N VAL A 161 -5.91 5.40 -15.45
CA VAL A 161 -5.83 6.00 -14.11
C VAL A 161 -5.59 4.94 -13.04
N VAL A 162 -6.29 3.80 -13.10
CA VAL A 162 -6.07 2.70 -12.17
C VAL A 162 -4.65 2.16 -12.31
N LEU A 163 -4.21 1.83 -13.53
CA LEU A 163 -2.89 1.25 -13.76
C LEU A 163 -1.76 2.20 -13.35
N GLU A 164 -1.90 3.49 -13.64
CA GLU A 164 -0.92 4.53 -13.29
C GLU A 164 -0.82 4.71 -11.77
N LEU A 165 -1.95 4.98 -11.09
CA LEU A 165 -1.96 5.26 -9.66
C LEU A 165 -1.56 4.03 -8.85
N VAL A 166 -2.04 2.83 -9.22
CA VAL A 166 -1.68 1.60 -8.50
C VAL A 166 -0.18 1.32 -8.67
N LYS A 167 0.39 1.51 -9.87
CA LYS A 167 1.84 1.38 -10.07
C LYS A 167 2.61 2.40 -9.24
N GLU A 168 2.17 3.65 -9.21
CA GLU A 168 2.84 4.74 -8.51
C GLU A 168 2.78 4.57 -6.98
N LYS A 169 1.62 4.20 -6.43
CA LYS A 169 1.34 4.25 -4.99
C LYS A 169 1.35 2.90 -4.29
N MET A 170 1.14 1.81 -5.04
CA MET A 170 1.04 0.46 -4.47
C MET A 170 2.16 -0.46 -4.91
N SER A 171 3.14 0.01 -5.68
CA SER A 171 4.28 -0.85 -6.00
C SER A 171 5.02 -1.27 -4.72
N PRO A 172 5.47 -2.54 -4.64
CA PRO A 172 6.25 -3.05 -3.51
C PRO A 172 7.50 -2.25 -3.22
N PHE A 173 8.16 -1.73 -4.26
CA PHE A 173 9.31 -0.84 -4.10
C PHE A 173 8.96 0.47 -3.39
N ARG A 174 7.77 1.02 -3.62
CA ARG A 174 7.28 2.21 -2.90
C ARG A 174 6.92 1.89 -1.46
N ALA A 175 6.36 0.71 -1.22
CA ALA A 175 6.15 0.22 0.15
C ALA A 175 7.50 0.08 0.89
N ALA A 176 8.53 -0.47 0.23
CA ALA A 176 9.88 -0.56 0.78
C ALA A 176 10.50 0.82 1.05
N ASP A 177 10.37 1.77 0.13
CA ASP A 177 10.81 3.17 0.33
C ASP A 177 10.13 3.81 1.55
N THR A 178 8.85 3.51 1.76
CA THR A 178 8.09 4.03 2.91
C THR A 178 8.61 3.45 4.22
N ILE A 179 8.85 2.13 4.25
CA ILE A 179 9.44 1.46 5.42
C ILE A 179 10.82 2.02 5.72
N ASP A 180 11.67 2.16 4.70
CA ASP A 180 13.01 2.73 4.86
C ASP A 180 12.95 4.16 5.36
N SER A 181 12.06 4.99 4.83
CA SER A 181 11.88 6.38 5.29
C SER A 181 11.41 6.46 6.75
N GLU A 182 10.50 5.59 7.15
CA GLU A 182 9.99 5.51 8.52
C GLU A 182 11.11 5.07 9.50
N ILE A 183 11.88 4.04 9.13
CA ILE A 183 13.00 3.54 9.93
C ILE A 183 14.13 4.59 9.98
N LEU A 184 14.50 5.18 8.85
CA LEU A 184 15.57 6.18 8.75
C LEU A 184 15.22 7.47 9.49
N GLY A 185 13.96 7.92 9.38
CA GLY A 185 13.50 9.18 9.94
C GLY A 185 13.28 9.17 11.45
N LYS A 186 13.00 7.99 12.04
CA LYS A 186 12.63 7.90 13.46
C LYS A 186 13.59 7.09 14.33
N SER A 187 14.41 6.20 13.76
CA SER A 187 15.36 5.41 14.57
C SER A 187 16.47 6.27 15.15
N LYS A 188 16.92 5.95 16.38
CA LYS A 188 17.88 6.79 17.12
C LYS A 188 19.32 6.67 16.61
N ASN A 189 19.69 5.52 16.07
CA ASN A 189 21.04 5.24 15.60
C ASN A 189 21.07 4.08 14.58
N ASP A 190 22.20 3.92 13.90
CA ASP A 190 22.36 2.88 12.86
C ASP A 190 22.29 1.45 13.41
N ARG A 191 22.61 1.23 14.70
CA ARG A 191 22.48 -0.08 15.34
C ARG A 191 21.01 -0.48 15.47
N GLU A 192 20.15 0.46 15.84
CA GLU A 192 18.71 0.26 15.92
C GLU A 192 18.11 0.02 14.53
N LYS A 193 18.46 0.85 13.54
CA LYS A 193 18.05 0.65 12.13
C LYS A 193 18.37 -0.75 11.64
N ASN A 194 19.61 -1.22 11.87
CA ASN A 194 20.03 -2.55 11.48
C ASN A 194 19.24 -3.66 12.18
N LYS A 195 18.86 -3.48 13.45
CA LYS A 195 18.02 -4.45 14.17
C LYS A 195 16.62 -4.54 13.57
N ILE A 196 16.00 -3.39 13.30
CA ILE A 196 14.66 -3.34 12.72
C ILE A 196 14.68 -3.93 11.31
N ASN A 197 15.66 -3.55 10.48
CA ASN A 197 15.82 -4.11 9.14
C ASN A 197 16.05 -5.62 9.19
N ALA A 198 16.86 -6.13 10.14
CA ALA A 198 17.06 -7.56 10.30
C ALA A 198 15.75 -8.31 10.69
N LEU A 199 14.89 -7.71 11.50
CA LEU A 199 13.56 -8.27 11.82
C LEU A 199 12.67 -8.29 10.57
N VAL A 200 12.61 -7.19 9.82
CA VAL A 200 11.85 -7.10 8.57
C VAL A 200 12.34 -8.15 7.57
N PHE A 201 13.66 -8.27 7.37
CA PHE A 201 14.25 -9.28 6.47
C PHE A 201 13.95 -10.70 6.93
N SER A 202 13.98 -10.95 8.24
CA SER A 202 13.62 -12.26 8.78
C SER A 202 12.16 -12.63 8.46
N TYR A 203 11.24 -11.65 8.50
CA TYR A 203 9.86 -11.86 8.08
C TYR A 203 9.74 -12.07 6.55
N LEU A 204 10.43 -11.24 5.75
CA LEU A 204 10.45 -11.38 4.29
C LEU A 204 11.04 -12.73 3.85
N ASP A 205 12.02 -13.26 4.58
CA ASP A 205 12.58 -14.61 4.39
C ASP A 205 11.66 -15.73 4.91
N GLY A 206 10.56 -15.40 5.61
CA GLY A 206 9.64 -16.39 6.20
C GLY A 206 10.15 -17.07 7.48
N LYS A 207 11.19 -16.51 8.12
CA LYS A 207 11.80 -17.05 9.35
C LYS A 207 11.01 -16.70 10.61
N ILE A 208 10.21 -15.63 10.57
CA ILE A 208 9.32 -15.21 11.65
C ILE A 208 7.92 -14.93 11.11
N THR A 209 6.91 -15.01 11.97
CA THR A 209 5.53 -14.69 11.65
C THR A 209 5.28 -13.18 11.69
N LEU A 210 4.17 -12.72 11.09
CA LEU A 210 3.77 -11.31 11.15
C LEU A 210 3.51 -10.85 12.59
N ASP A 211 2.91 -11.72 13.40
CA ASP A 211 2.61 -11.41 14.81
C ASP A 211 3.88 -11.29 15.64
N ALA A 212 4.90 -12.10 15.37
CA ALA A 212 6.21 -11.97 16.01
C ALA A 212 6.87 -10.63 15.64
N LEU A 213 6.87 -10.27 14.34
CA LEU A 213 7.36 -8.96 13.89
C LEU A 213 6.63 -7.80 14.57
N ARG A 214 5.28 -7.86 14.61
CA ARG A 214 4.45 -6.83 15.24
C ARG A 214 4.77 -6.70 16.74
N ALA A 215 4.87 -7.82 17.45
CA ALA A 215 5.17 -7.82 18.88
C ALA A 215 6.53 -7.18 19.18
N ASP A 216 7.57 -7.52 18.40
CA ASP A 216 8.92 -6.97 18.59
C ASP A 216 8.97 -5.47 18.30
N LEU A 217 8.30 -5.00 17.25
CA LEU A 217 8.22 -3.58 16.92
C LEU A 217 7.51 -2.79 18.02
N LEU A 218 6.38 -3.27 18.53
CA LEU A 218 5.63 -2.61 19.61
C LEU A 218 6.41 -2.59 20.93
N ASN A 219 7.11 -3.66 21.26
CA ASN A 219 7.82 -3.78 22.54
C ASN A 219 9.14 -3.00 22.54
N SER A 220 9.88 -3.04 21.44
CA SER A 220 11.26 -2.55 21.38
C SER A 220 11.41 -1.21 20.65
N HIS A 221 10.45 -0.82 19.82
CA HIS A 221 10.58 0.32 18.89
C HIS A 221 9.32 1.21 18.83
N ARG A 222 8.79 1.60 19.99
CA ARG A 222 7.54 2.39 20.13
C ARG A 222 7.48 3.74 19.40
N HIS A 223 8.61 4.27 18.96
CA HIS A 223 8.67 5.54 18.21
C HIS A 223 8.44 5.35 16.71
N ILE A 224 8.38 4.09 16.25
CA ILE A 224 8.07 3.72 14.87
C ILE A 224 6.58 3.47 14.77
N ASP A 225 5.97 3.96 13.69
CA ASP A 225 4.60 3.62 13.32
C ASP A 225 4.53 2.14 12.91
N THR A 226 4.31 1.30 13.91
CA THR A 226 4.26 -0.16 13.72
C THR A 226 3.12 -0.55 12.78
N SER A 227 1.98 0.15 12.84
CA SER A 227 0.84 -0.13 11.97
C SER A 227 1.19 0.11 10.51
N LEU A 228 1.86 1.22 10.22
CA LEU A 228 2.37 1.54 8.88
C LEU A 228 3.42 0.53 8.41
N VAL A 229 4.42 0.21 9.24
CA VAL A 229 5.47 -0.74 8.85
C VAL A 229 4.87 -2.11 8.54
N ILE A 230 3.95 -2.60 9.38
CA ILE A 230 3.31 -3.90 9.20
C ILE A 230 2.51 -3.96 7.89
N SER A 231 1.68 -2.96 7.59
CA SER A 231 0.89 -2.96 6.35
C SER A 231 1.77 -2.94 5.11
N LYS A 232 2.82 -2.10 5.10
CA LYS A 232 3.76 -2.02 3.97
C LYS A 232 4.61 -3.27 3.82
N VAL A 233 5.05 -3.87 4.93
CA VAL A 233 5.83 -5.11 4.91
C VAL A 233 5.02 -6.28 4.34
N GLN A 234 3.74 -6.38 4.65
CA GLN A 234 2.86 -7.40 4.04
C GLN A 234 2.77 -7.23 2.52
N ARG A 235 2.68 -5.98 2.03
CA ARG A 235 2.69 -5.68 0.60
C ARG A 235 4.00 -6.08 -0.06
N VAL A 236 5.13 -5.78 0.57
CA VAL A 236 6.46 -6.23 0.10
C VAL A 236 6.53 -7.76 0.07
N LYS A 237 6.07 -8.44 1.12
CA LYS A 237 6.07 -9.91 1.20
C LYS A 237 5.29 -10.55 0.07
N GLY A 238 4.08 -10.05 -0.23
CA GLY A 238 3.25 -10.59 -1.32
C GLY A 238 3.91 -10.54 -2.70
N ALA A 239 4.79 -9.55 -2.92
CA ALA A 239 5.56 -9.40 -4.15
C ALA A 239 6.85 -10.23 -4.18
N TYR A 240 7.35 -10.62 -3.02
CA TYR A 240 8.59 -11.37 -2.85
C TYR A 240 8.37 -12.88 -3.00
N GLY A 241 7.12 -13.34 -2.98
CA GLY A 241 6.68 -14.69 -3.35
C GLY A 241 5.82 -15.39 -2.28
N PRO A 242 5.06 -16.44 -2.67
CA PRO A 242 4.58 -17.45 -1.73
C PRO A 242 5.74 -18.17 -1.02
#